data_AF-A0A8T6RIQ7-F1
#
_entry.id   AF-A0A8T6RIQ7-F1
#
_cell.length_a   1.000
_cell.length_b   1.000
_cell.length_c   1.000
_cell.angle_alpha   90.00
_cell.angle_beta   90.00
_cell.angle_gamma   90.00
#
_symmetry.space_group_name_H-M   'P 1'
#
loop_
_entity.id
_entity.type
_entity.pdbx_description
1 polymer ?
#
loop_
_entity_poly.entity_id
_entity_poly.type
_entity_poly.pdbx_seq_one_letter_code
_entity_poly.pdbx_strand_id
1 'polypeptide(L)'
;MVDSKIEDLKVYLKNNKLFSVIIIFFIAWVTFLLIFSNIYPGRQIIFWDALFNVDASSQYTSTIPIMRYIFEPFIAITFMILNVYTIITIIIFIITIYIFIRLGLYVAHNKNLIEDGKYSQISLMIQEFFSFGFKACGIIIIGILAFLGIGYLIGGFLFLNGQWQLTLQIAFVIGFCIMGGKLIIMLIRYFHPNLKLKLKNRINNTKFKIFKREFYYFTGYFILIVGIIFLSQAIPFPTQQIQSDVAADEFLFDFHVHTYMSDGFLSPEERVLWYVQQGIHGAAFTDHENQRGALIAQRFVDQYNILSNKGTKFKVLIGQEYTYHDLDIHLNYFDVEEIIVPPDKNQIPGVLVMNVSDMIAYVHSKGGWVIVNHYTVNGTGPYTYEQLRDWGVDGFEIINSGTEYPTANPGAIRDFCLANNLICMAGSDIHTNLEIHSFIKLKLNNPSNLSTDNIFQHLQNNTHNCVYIQLNPKRIILPEILTFFQDLGNYFLNLDVFQLLSWIGWSTGFFLIFFVLYKKLKSVDPEKMKDKTEIIE
;
A
#
# COMPACT_ATOMS: atom_id res chain seq x y z
N MET A 1 46.06 8.85 24.04
CA MET A 1 45.23 7.65 23.75
C MET A 1 44.17 7.92 22.68
N VAL A 2 43.51 9.09 22.69
CA VAL A 2 42.56 9.49 21.64
C VAL A 2 43.26 9.69 20.29
N ASP A 3 44.40 10.41 20.26
CA ASP A 3 45.11 10.71 19.00
C ASP A 3 45.63 9.46 18.27
N SER A 4 46.15 8.47 19.01
CA SER A 4 46.58 7.18 18.43
C SER A 4 45.41 6.41 17.82
N LYS A 5 44.23 6.40 18.47
CA LYS A 5 43.03 5.76 17.91
C LYS A 5 42.50 6.49 16.67
N ILE A 6 42.62 7.83 16.62
CA ILE A 6 42.26 8.62 15.44
C ILE A 6 43.18 8.30 14.27
N GLU A 7 44.48 8.15 14.52
CA GLU A 7 45.44 7.80 13.47
C GLU A 7 45.21 6.37 12.93
N ASP A 8 44.93 5.41 13.81
CA ASP A 8 44.55 4.04 13.41
C ASP A 8 43.28 4.04 12.54
N LEU A 9 42.28 4.85 12.88
CA LEU A 9 41.05 4.99 12.10
C LEU A 9 41.32 5.62 10.72
N LYS A 10 42.16 6.67 10.64
CA LYS A 10 42.55 7.28 9.37
C LYS A 10 43.26 6.29 8.45
N VAL A 11 44.20 5.51 8.99
CA VAL A 11 44.89 4.46 8.23
C VAL A 11 43.90 3.40 7.76
N TYR A 12 42.98 2.97 8.62
CA TYR A 12 41.93 2.02 8.25
C TYR A 12 41.03 2.55 7.13
N LEU A 13 40.54 3.79 7.22
CA LEU A 13 39.69 4.41 6.20
C LEU A 13 40.44 4.60 4.87
N LYS A 14 41.71 4.99 4.91
CA LYS A 14 42.56 5.12 3.71
C LYS A 14 42.71 3.78 2.97
N ASN A 15 42.81 2.69 3.72
CA ASN A 15 42.94 1.33 3.18
C ASN A 15 41.61 0.68 2.76
N ASN A 16 40.47 1.29 3.10
CA ASN A 16 39.13 0.77 2.84
C ASN A 16 38.24 1.83 2.16
N LYS A 17 38.65 2.29 0.98
CA LYS A 17 37.99 3.39 0.23
C LYS A 17 36.47 3.23 0.06
N LEU A 18 35.96 2.04 -0.26
CA LEU A 18 34.51 1.81 -0.39
C LEU A 18 33.77 2.06 0.93
N PHE A 19 34.32 1.52 2.02
CA PHE A 19 33.79 1.71 3.36
C PHE A 19 33.81 3.21 3.74
N SER A 20 34.87 3.91 3.38
CA SER A 20 35.03 5.36 3.60
C SER A 20 34.02 6.20 2.82
N VAL A 21 33.63 5.80 1.60
CA VAL A 21 32.56 6.48 0.86
C VAL A 21 31.23 6.26 1.56
N ILE A 22 30.91 5.03 1.95
CA ILE A 22 29.64 4.68 2.58
C ILE A 22 29.49 5.34 3.96
N ILE A 23 30.56 5.42 4.76
CA ILE A 23 30.51 6.13 6.05
C ILE A 23 30.28 7.64 5.87
N ILE A 24 30.83 8.27 4.83
CA ILE A 24 30.56 9.68 4.53
C ILE A 24 29.08 9.87 4.17
N PHE A 25 28.52 9.02 3.31
CA PHE A 25 27.09 9.07 2.99
C PHE A 25 26.21 8.82 4.21
N PHE A 26 26.58 7.86 5.06
CA PHE A 26 25.86 7.56 6.30
C PHE A 26 25.88 8.76 7.26
N ILE A 27 27.04 9.39 7.48
CA ILE A 27 27.16 10.59 8.32
C ILE A 27 26.34 11.73 7.71
N ALA A 28 26.43 11.96 6.39
CA ALA A 28 25.66 12.99 5.71
C ALA A 28 24.15 12.75 5.84
N TRP A 29 23.71 11.49 5.74
CA TRP A 29 22.33 11.09 5.91
C TRP A 29 21.81 11.31 7.33
N VAL A 30 22.55 10.85 8.35
CA VAL A 30 22.17 11.07 9.75
C VAL A 30 22.19 12.57 10.09
N THR A 31 23.17 13.31 9.58
CA THR A 31 23.22 14.78 9.73
C THR A 31 22.02 15.43 9.07
N PHE A 32 21.64 15.00 7.86
CA PHE A 32 20.43 15.46 7.18
C PHE A 32 19.19 15.23 8.06
N LEU A 33 18.98 14.01 8.56
CA LEU A 33 17.87 13.68 9.45
C LEU A 33 17.85 14.58 10.70
N LEU A 34 18.99 14.76 11.37
CA LEU A 34 19.10 15.58 12.58
C LEU A 34 18.84 17.07 12.30
N ILE A 35 19.38 17.62 11.22
CA ILE A 35 19.12 19.02 10.83
C ILE A 35 17.64 19.20 10.51
N PHE A 36 17.07 18.31 9.71
CA PHE A 36 15.68 18.40 9.28
C PHE A 36 14.71 18.39 10.47
N SER A 37 14.96 17.52 11.46
CA SER A 37 14.15 17.42 12.66
C SER A 37 14.17 18.66 13.56
N ASN A 38 15.29 19.39 13.59
CA ASN A 38 15.43 20.59 14.40
C ASN A 38 14.79 21.82 13.74
N ILE A 39 14.68 21.83 12.40
CA ILE A 39 14.07 22.94 11.66
C ILE A 39 12.54 22.88 11.72
N TYR A 40 11.96 21.67 11.67
CA TYR A 40 10.51 21.46 11.64
C TYR A 40 10.03 20.61 12.80
N PRO A 41 9.95 21.17 14.02
CA PRO A 41 9.51 20.39 15.17
C PRO A 41 8.05 19.93 14.99
N GLY A 42 7.87 18.61 15.02
CA GLY A 42 6.57 17.97 15.23
C GLY A 42 5.78 17.62 13.97
N ARG A 43 5.19 16.44 14.05
CA ARG A 43 4.12 15.98 13.17
C ARG A 43 2.89 16.85 13.40
N GLN A 44 2.41 17.48 12.34
CA GLN A 44 1.15 18.21 12.32
C GLN A 44 0.19 17.47 11.39
N ILE A 45 -1.05 17.30 11.83
CA ILE A 45 -2.13 16.76 11.01
C ILE A 45 -3.25 17.78 11.02
N ILE A 46 -3.81 18.01 9.84
CA ILE A 46 -4.98 18.86 9.67
C ILE A 46 -6.17 17.96 9.39
N PHE A 47 -7.22 18.12 10.17
CA PHE A 47 -8.53 17.54 9.93
C PHE A 47 -9.42 18.63 9.35
N TRP A 48 -9.96 18.42 8.15
CA TRP A 48 -10.82 19.39 7.49
C TRP A 48 -12.21 18.81 7.32
N ASP A 49 -13.22 19.56 7.74
CA ASP A 49 -14.61 19.22 7.47
C ASP A 49 -15.08 19.90 6.19
N ALA A 50 -15.22 19.14 5.11
CA ALA A 50 -15.64 19.70 3.83
C ALA A 50 -17.13 20.07 3.82
N LEU A 51 -17.98 19.45 4.65
CA LEU A 51 -19.41 19.77 4.66
C LEU A 51 -19.65 21.17 5.23
N PHE A 52 -18.94 21.56 6.28
CA PHE A 52 -19.01 22.92 6.82
C PHE A 52 -17.92 23.86 6.30
N ASN A 53 -16.94 23.33 5.57
CA ASN A 53 -15.78 24.04 5.04
C ASN A 53 -14.95 24.72 6.15
N VAL A 54 -14.62 23.95 7.19
CA VAL A 54 -13.91 24.44 8.38
C VAL A 54 -12.79 23.50 8.82
N ASP A 55 -11.75 24.07 9.43
CA ASP A 55 -10.71 23.32 10.11
C ASP A 55 -11.28 22.66 11.39
N ALA A 56 -11.29 21.34 11.40
CA ALA A 56 -11.78 20.51 12.50
C ALA A 56 -10.65 19.97 13.41
N SER A 57 -9.39 20.41 13.21
CA SER A 57 -8.22 19.87 13.92
C SER A 57 -8.26 20.05 15.44
N SER A 58 -9.10 20.95 15.95
CA SER A 58 -9.33 21.11 17.40
C SER A 58 -10.15 19.96 18.02
N GLN A 59 -10.87 19.18 17.21
CA GLN A 59 -11.77 18.12 17.66
C GLN A 59 -11.13 16.73 17.58
N TYR A 60 -10.00 16.61 16.90
CA TYR A 60 -9.35 15.34 16.62
C TYR A 60 -7.86 15.43 16.92
N THR A 61 -7.30 14.33 17.39
CA THR A 61 -5.86 14.11 17.44
C THR A 61 -5.54 12.80 16.75
N SER A 62 -4.32 12.69 16.21
CA SER A 62 -3.82 11.47 15.61
C SER A 62 -2.57 11.05 16.36
N THR A 63 -2.62 9.88 16.97
CA THR A 63 -1.53 9.32 17.76
C THR A 63 -0.88 8.17 17.01
N ILE A 64 0.44 8.03 17.15
CA ILE A 64 1.19 6.94 16.54
C ILE A 64 1.50 5.89 17.62
N PRO A 65 1.12 4.62 17.45
CA PRO A 65 1.44 3.59 18.43
C PRO A 65 2.94 3.27 18.42
N ILE A 66 3.50 2.83 19.56
CA ILE A 66 4.93 2.52 19.69
C ILE A 66 5.42 1.54 18.61
N MET A 67 4.59 0.53 18.29
CA MET A 67 4.91 -0.46 17.26
C MET A 67 5.08 0.17 15.88
N ARG A 68 4.37 1.27 15.57
CA ARG A 68 4.56 2.01 14.31
C ARG A 68 5.96 2.60 14.24
N TYR A 69 6.45 3.23 15.31
CA TYR A 69 7.82 3.74 15.32
C TYR A 69 8.85 2.65 15.04
N ILE A 70 8.68 1.42 15.53
CA ILE A 70 9.63 0.32 15.24
C ILE A 70 9.74 0.02 13.75
N PHE A 71 8.66 0.17 12.97
CA PHE A 71 8.63 -0.17 11.54
C PHE A 71 8.58 1.05 10.62
N GLU A 72 8.71 2.26 11.16
CA GLU A 72 8.43 3.51 10.47
C GLU A 72 9.08 3.64 9.07
N PRO A 73 10.39 3.38 8.87
CA PRO A 73 10.99 3.53 7.54
C PRO A 73 10.38 2.60 6.49
N PHE A 74 10.02 1.38 6.87
CA PHE A 74 9.42 0.41 5.95
C PHE A 74 8.00 0.82 5.59
N ILE A 75 7.25 1.31 6.56
CA ILE A 75 5.87 1.73 6.35
C ILE A 75 5.83 2.99 5.49
N ALA A 76 6.68 3.97 5.80
CA ALA A 76 6.81 5.20 5.03
C ALA A 76 7.19 4.95 3.56
N ILE A 77 8.22 4.13 3.33
CA ILE A 77 8.63 3.76 1.97
C ILE A 77 7.50 3.02 1.25
N THR A 78 6.82 2.09 1.93
CA THR A 78 5.66 1.41 1.35
C THR A 78 4.62 2.42 0.92
N PHE A 79 4.17 3.28 1.84
CA PHE A 79 3.09 4.23 1.58
C PHE A 79 3.43 5.20 0.46
N MET A 80 4.68 5.65 0.37
CA MET A 80 5.14 6.47 -0.75
C MET A 80 5.08 5.74 -2.09
N ILE A 81 5.51 4.47 -2.13
CA ILE A 81 5.44 3.69 -3.36
C ILE A 81 3.97 3.52 -3.82
N LEU A 82 3.04 3.38 -2.87
CA LEU A 82 1.61 3.25 -3.16
C LEU A 82 0.97 4.55 -3.66
N ASN A 83 1.42 5.69 -3.17
CA ASN A 83 0.94 7.00 -3.63
C ASN A 83 1.45 7.38 -5.03
N VAL A 84 2.45 6.67 -5.57
CA VAL A 84 2.95 6.91 -6.94
C VAL A 84 2.05 6.15 -7.92
N TYR A 85 0.91 6.77 -8.25
CA TYR A 85 -0.24 6.20 -8.98
C TYR A 85 0.00 5.67 -10.41
N THR A 86 1.24 5.60 -10.92
CA THR A 86 1.46 4.99 -12.24
C THR A 86 2.45 3.83 -12.19
N ILE A 87 2.02 2.70 -12.77
CA ILE A 87 2.86 1.54 -13.07
C ILE A 87 4.14 1.99 -13.80
N ILE A 88 4.04 3.01 -14.66
CA ILE A 88 5.18 3.59 -15.39
C ILE A 88 6.23 4.15 -14.43
N THR A 89 5.84 4.97 -13.44
CA THR A 89 6.80 5.53 -12.48
C THR A 89 7.44 4.44 -11.63
N ILE A 90 6.68 3.42 -11.21
CA ILE A 90 7.23 2.24 -10.51
C ILE A 90 8.27 1.53 -11.39
N ILE A 91 7.96 1.28 -12.66
CA ILE A 91 8.90 0.67 -13.61
C ILE A 91 10.17 1.52 -13.75
N ILE A 92 10.04 2.84 -13.93
CA ILE A 92 11.17 3.77 -14.04
C ILE A 92 12.03 3.72 -12.78
N PHE A 93 11.41 3.72 -11.60
CA PHE A 93 12.10 3.62 -10.32
C PHE A 93 12.91 2.31 -10.20
N ILE A 94 12.29 1.18 -10.54
CA ILE A 94 12.95 -0.14 -10.55
C ILE A 94 14.13 -0.16 -11.52
N ILE A 95 13.95 0.32 -12.76
CA ILE A 95 15.02 0.41 -13.76
C ILE A 95 16.17 1.28 -13.25
N THR A 96 15.84 2.42 -12.64
CA THR A 96 16.82 3.38 -12.13
C THR A 96 17.67 2.75 -11.04
N ILE A 97 17.06 2.10 -10.04
CA ILE A 97 17.80 1.40 -8.98
C ILE A 97 18.67 0.29 -9.59
N TYR A 98 18.13 -0.49 -10.55
CA TYR A 98 18.92 -1.53 -11.21
C TYR A 98 20.18 -0.97 -11.88
N ILE A 99 20.04 0.13 -12.63
CA ILE A 99 21.16 0.81 -13.27
C ILE A 99 22.18 1.30 -12.24
N PHE A 100 21.73 1.92 -11.14
CA PHE A 100 22.63 2.40 -10.09
C PHE A 100 23.39 1.26 -9.39
N ILE A 101 22.73 0.13 -9.11
CA ILE A 101 23.39 -1.06 -8.54
C ILE A 101 24.47 -1.56 -9.51
N ARG A 102 24.15 -1.69 -10.80
CA ARG A 102 25.09 -2.17 -11.82
C ARG A 102 26.25 -1.21 -12.02
N LEU A 103 25.98 0.09 -12.07
CA LEU A 103 27.00 1.13 -12.21
C LEU A 103 27.88 1.19 -10.97
N GLY A 104 27.31 1.09 -9.77
CA GLY A 104 28.06 1.05 -8.51
C GLY A 104 29.01 -0.14 -8.43
N LEU A 105 28.54 -1.34 -8.82
CA LEU A 105 29.38 -2.53 -8.93
C LEU A 105 30.51 -2.36 -9.96
N TYR A 106 30.20 -1.81 -11.13
CA TYR A 106 31.17 -1.53 -12.19
C TYR A 106 32.25 -0.53 -11.74
N VAL A 107 31.84 0.60 -11.15
CA VAL A 107 32.76 1.62 -10.61
C VAL A 107 33.60 1.04 -9.49
N ALA A 108 33.02 0.24 -8.60
CA ALA A 108 33.75 -0.41 -7.51
C ALA A 108 34.84 -1.35 -8.02
N HIS A 109 34.56 -2.11 -9.07
CA HIS A 109 35.56 -2.96 -9.72
C HIS A 109 36.66 -2.11 -10.39
N ASN A 110 36.30 -1.17 -11.28
CA ASN A 110 37.28 -0.39 -12.05
C ASN A 110 38.16 0.53 -11.20
N LYS A 111 37.68 0.96 -10.03
CA LYS A 111 38.45 1.78 -9.09
C LYS A 111 39.27 0.92 -8.11
N ASN A 112 39.35 -0.39 -8.32
CA ASN A 112 40.02 -1.37 -7.44
C ASN A 112 39.52 -1.27 -5.98
N LEU A 113 38.22 -0.98 -5.79
CA LEU A 113 37.59 -0.93 -4.47
C LEU A 113 37.26 -2.34 -3.95
N ILE A 114 37.14 -3.31 -4.85
CA ILE A 114 36.89 -4.72 -4.59
C ILE A 114 37.92 -5.52 -5.42
N GLU A 115 38.57 -6.51 -4.81
CA GLU A 115 39.48 -7.44 -5.51
C GLU A 115 38.72 -8.23 -6.58
N ASP A 116 39.33 -8.47 -7.73
CA ASP A 116 38.70 -9.13 -8.89
C ASP A 116 38.07 -10.49 -8.54
N GLY A 117 38.75 -11.29 -7.71
CA GLY A 117 38.22 -12.57 -7.23
C GLY A 117 36.94 -12.42 -6.40
N LYS A 118 36.90 -11.43 -5.50
CA LYS A 118 35.75 -11.13 -4.64
C LYS A 118 34.61 -10.52 -5.44
N TYR A 119 34.91 -9.63 -6.38
CA TYR A 119 33.93 -9.04 -7.29
C TYR A 119 33.24 -10.11 -8.14
N SER A 120 34.02 -11.02 -8.74
CA SER A 120 33.49 -12.14 -9.52
C SER A 120 32.55 -13.02 -8.70
N GLN A 121 32.89 -13.30 -7.44
CA GLN A 121 32.07 -14.11 -6.54
C GLN A 121 30.77 -13.43 -6.11
N ILE A 122 30.83 -12.16 -5.69
CA ILE A 122 29.62 -11.39 -5.34
C ILE A 122 28.70 -11.29 -6.56
N SER A 123 29.28 -10.98 -7.72
CA SER A 123 28.53 -10.93 -8.98
C SER A 123 27.87 -12.27 -9.25
N LEU A 124 28.61 -13.38 -9.20
CA LEU A 124 28.05 -14.72 -9.39
C LEU A 124 26.92 -15.05 -8.41
N MET A 125 27.05 -14.69 -7.12
CA MET A 125 25.99 -14.88 -6.14
C MET A 125 24.74 -14.10 -6.53
N ILE A 126 24.86 -12.80 -6.80
CA ILE A 126 23.73 -11.94 -7.21
C ILE A 126 23.06 -12.52 -8.48
N GLN A 127 23.88 -12.96 -9.43
CA GLN A 127 23.44 -13.56 -10.67
C GLN A 127 22.67 -14.87 -10.46
N GLU A 128 23.19 -15.78 -9.64
CA GLU A 128 22.52 -17.03 -9.29
C GLU A 128 21.20 -16.77 -8.58
N PHE A 129 21.17 -15.79 -7.66
CA PHE A 129 19.97 -15.43 -6.92
C PHE A 129 18.86 -14.92 -7.84
N PHE A 130 19.15 -13.94 -8.71
CA PHE A 130 18.13 -13.42 -9.63
C PHE A 130 17.75 -14.42 -10.71
N SER A 131 18.68 -15.25 -11.20
CA SER A 131 18.33 -16.33 -12.15
C SER A 131 17.42 -17.38 -11.50
N PHE A 132 17.65 -17.70 -10.23
CA PHE A 132 16.76 -18.56 -9.46
C PHE A 132 15.39 -17.90 -9.26
N GLY A 133 15.36 -16.62 -8.86
CA GLY A 133 14.14 -15.84 -8.71
C GLY A 133 13.30 -15.83 -9.98
N PHE A 134 13.90 -15.55 -11.13
CA PHE A 134 13.24 -15.61 -12.44
C PHE A 134 12.56 -16.97 -12.69
N LYS A 135 13.27 -18.08 -12.44
CA LYS A 135 12.72 -19.43 -12.66
C LYS A 135 11.60 -19.75 -11.68
N ALA A 136 11.81 -19.50 -10.39
CA ALA A 136 10.83 -19.76 -9.34
C ALA A 136 9.55 -18.98 -9.59
N CYS A 137 9.67 -17.67 -9.83
CA CYS A 137 8.52 -16.82 -10.11
C CYS A 137 7.85 -17.16 -11.44
N GLY A 138 8.61 -17.53 -12.47
CA GLY A 138 8.03 -17.98 -13.74
C GLY A 138 7.13 -19.22 -13.59
N ILE A 139 7.56 -20.19 -12.78
CA ILE A 139 6.74 -21.38 -12.45
C ILE A 139 5.48 -20.98 -11.69
N ILE A 140 5.62 -20.10 -10.69
CA ILE A 140 4.50 -19.60 -9.88
C ILE A 140 3.48 -18.86 -10.76
N ILE A 141 3.91 -17.94 -11.61
CA ILE A 141 3.04 -17.19 -12.53
C ILE A 141 2.28 -18.14 -13.46
N ILE A 142 2.96 -19.14 -14.04
CA ILE A 142 2.29 -20.15 -14.88
C ILE A 142 1.21 -20.90 -14.07
N GLY A 143 1.51 -21.26 -12.81
CA GLY A 143 0.55 -21.89 -11.91
C GLY A 143 -0.67 -21.01 -11.63
N ILE A 144 -0.47 -19.72 -11.36
CA ILE A 144 -1.55 -18.75 -11.17
C ILE A 144 -2.41 -18.63 -12.42
N LEU A 145 -1.80 -18.41 -13.59
CA LEU A 145 -2.52 -18.27 -14.85
C LEU A 145 -3.33 -19.52 -15.19
N ALA A 146 -2.79 -20.70 -14.91
CA ALA A 146 -3.52 -21.95 -15.06
C ALA A 146 -4.71 -22.04 -14.09
N PHE A 147 -4.51 -21.71 -12.80
CA PHE A 147 -5.59 -21.71 -11.80
C PHE A 147 -6.70 -20.72 -12.15
N LEU A 148 -6.36 -19.46 -12.44
CA LEU A 148 -7.32 -18.43 -12.81
C LEU A 148 -8.01 -18.75 -14.14
N GLY A 149 -7.28 -19.30 -15.11
CA GLY A 149 -7.85 -19.72 -16.40
C GLY A 149 -8.86 -20.86 -16.25
N ILE A 150 -8.51 -21.91 -15.50
CA ILE A 150 -9.44 -23.02 -15.21
C ILE A 150 -10.65 -22.51 -14.43
N GLY A 151 -10.43 -21.68 -13.41
CA GLY A 151 -11.51 -21.12 -12.62
C GLY A 151 -12.43 -20.19 -13.40
N TYR A 152 -11.90 -19.39 -14.33
CA TYR A 152 -12.70 -18.61 -15.27
C TYR A 152 -13.54 -19.50 -16.20
N LEU A 153 -13.00 -20.61 -16.70
CA LEU A 153 -13.77 -21.55 -17.52
C LEU A 153 -14.92 -22.22 -16.75
N ILE A 154 -14.79 -22.39 -15.43
CA ILE A 154 -15.81 -23.04 -14.59
C ILE A 154 -16.82 -22.03 -14.04
N GLY A 155 -16.35 -20.92 -13.47
CA GLY A 155 -17.14 -19.95 -12.71
C GLY A 155 -17.26 -18.57 -13.35
N GLY A 156 -16.72 -18.38 -14.56
CA GLY A 156 -16.79 -17.12 -15.29
C GLY A 156 -16.03 -15.98 -14.63
N PHE A 157 -16.47 -14.75 -14.91
CA PHE A 157 -15.84 -13.53 -14.43
C PHE A 157 -15.87 -13.40 -12.89
N LEU A 158 -16.94 -13.85 -12.21
CA LEU A 158 -17.02 -13.77 -10.75
C LEU A 158 -15.92 -14.57 -10.05
N PHE A 159 -15.53 -15.73 -10.59
CA PHE A 159 -14.41 -16.48 -10.04
C PHE A 159 -13.13 -15.66 -10.14
N LEU A 160 -12.87 -15.09 -11.32
CA LEU A 160 -11.68 -14.27 -11.54
C LEU A 160 -11.69 -13.08 -10.58
N ASN A 161 -12.74 -12.24 -10.63
CA ASN A 161 -12.92 -11.06 -9.79
C ASN A 161 -12.79 -11.40 -8.29
N GLY A 162 -13.31 -12.56 -7.88
CA GLY A 162 -13.33 -12.93 -6.49
C GLY A 162 -12.12 -13.68 -5.97
N GLN A 163 -11.19 -14.14 -6.81
CA GLN A 163 -10.08 -15.00 -6.38
C GLN A 163 -8.71 -14.52 -6.88
N TRP A 164 -8.66 -13.64 -7.89
CA TRP A 164 -7.39 -13.22 -8.50
C TRP A 164 -6.44 -12.61 -7.47
N GLN A 165 -6.96 -11.69 -6.64
CA GLN A 165 -6.17 -10.92 -5.70
C GLN A 165 -5.59 -11.82 -4.59
N LEU A 166 -6.42 -12.64 -3.95
CA LEU A 166 -5.96 -13.62 -2.96
C LEU A 166 -4.95 -14.61 -3.54
N THR A 167 -5.19 -15.10 -4.76
CA THR A 167 -4.28 -16.03 -5.44
C THR A 167 -2.92 -15.39 -5.68
N LEU A 168 -2.88 -14.14 -6.15
CA LEU A 168 -1.65 -13.40 -6.33
C LEU A 168 -0.91 -13.22 -5.01
N GLN A 169 -1.60 -12.83 -3.93
CA GLN A 169 -0.99 -12.64 -2.61
C GLN A 169 -0.32 -13.93 -2.10
N ILE A 170 -1.05 -15.05 -2.13
CA ILE A 170 -0.51 -16.36 -1.72
C ILE A 170 0.72 -16.73 -2.57
N ALA A 171 0.62 -16.52 -3.87
CA ALA A 171 1.69 -16.83 -4.80
C ALA A 171 2.97 -15.99 -4.54
N PHE A 172 2.81 -14.69 -4.27
CA PHE A 172 3.93 -13.84 -3.87
C PHE A 172 4.52 -14.32 -2.54
N VAL A 173 3.71 -14.60 -1.51
CA VAL A 173 4.23 -15.10 -0.22
C VAL A 173 5.08 -16.37 -0.42
N ILE A 174 4.55 -17.35 -1.17
CA ILE A 174 5.27 -18.59 -1.49
C ILE A 174 6.57 -18.30 -2.25
N GLY A 175 6.51 -17.43 -3.27
CA GLY A 175 7.67 -17.00 -4.05
C GLY A 175 8.76 -16.38 -3.18
N PHE A 176 8.38 -15.51 -2.25
CA PHE A 176 9.30 -14.89 -1.30
C PHE A 176 9.88 -15.88 -0.30
N CYS A 177 9.10 -16.83 0.21
CA CYS A 177 9.63 -17.88 1.07
C CYS A 177 10.68 -18.72 0.33
N ILE A 178 10.43 -19.09 -0.92
CA ILE A 178 11.36 -19.84 -1.77
C ILE A 178 12.63 -19.03 -2.05
N MET A 179 12.49 -17.75 -2.39
CA MET A 179 13.64 -16.86 -2.61
C MET A 179 14.44 -16.62 -1.32
N GLY A 180 13.77 -16.40 -0.19
CA GLY A 180 14.37 -16.26 1.13
C GLY A 180 15.18 -17.48 1.53
N GLY A 181 14.63 -18.69 1.32
CA GLY A 181 15.36 -19.95 1.52
C GLY A 181 16.63 -20.04 0.67
N LYS A 182 16.57 -19.64 -0.62
CA LYS A 182 17.74 -19.58 -1.50
C LYS A 182 18.77 -18.57 -0.98
N LEU A 183 18.35 -17.37 -0.55
CA LEU A 183 19.24 -16.35 0.01
C LEU A 183 19.95 -16.87 1.27
N ILE A 184 19.22 -17.51 2.19
CA ILE A 184 19.79 -18.09 3.41
C ILE A 184 20.84 -19.15 3.07
N ILE A 185 20.55 -20.08 2.14
CA ILE A 185 21.51 -21.10 1.69
C ILE A 185 22.78 -20.43 1.13
N MET A 186 22.63 -19.37 0.34
CA MET A 186 23.75 -18.62 -0.22
C MET A 186 24.58 -17.91 0.84
N LEU A 187 23.93 -17.28 1.83
CA LEU A 187 24.61 -16.63 2.94
C LEU A 187 25.34 -17.65 3.82
N ILE A 188 24.71 -18.79 4.14
CA ILE A 188 25.37 -19.87 4.90
C ILE A 188 26.62 -20.36 4.17
N ARG A 189 26.55 -20.59 2.86
CA ARG A 189 27.70 -20.97 2.04
C ARG A 189 28.81 -19.91 2.10
N TYR A 190 28.43 -18.64 2.08
CA TYR A 190 29.36 -17.52 2.14
C TYR A 190 30.05 -17.40 3.51
N PHE A 191 29.30 -17.53 4.61
CA PHE A 191 29.86 -17.44 5.96
C PHE A 191 30.63 -18.70 6.39
N HIS A 192 30.24 -19.86 5.86
CA HIS A 192 30.80 -21.17 6.18
C HIS A 192 31.21 -21.91 4.90
N PRO A 193 32.26 -21.42 4.21
CA PRO A 193 32.70 -21.99 2.94
C PRO A 193 33.11 -23.45 3.05
N ASN A 194 33.39 -23.98 4.24
CA ASN A 194 33.74 -25.39 4.47
C ASN A 194 32.54 -26.35 4.36
N LEU A 195 31.29 -25.87 4.48
CA LEU A 195 30.11 -26.71 4.32
C LEU A 195 30.03 -27.28 2.89
N LYS A 196 29.79 -28.60 2.76
CA LYS A 196 29.64 -29.29 1.47
C LYS A 196 28.18 -29.26 1.02
N LEU A 197 27.70 -28.09 0.58
CA LEU A 197 26.38 -27.96 -0.05
C LEU A 197 26.52 -28.26 -1.55
N LYS A 198 25.99 -29.39 -2.03
CA LYS A 198 25.99 -29.76 -3.45
C LYS A 198 25.08 -28.79 -4.22
N LEU A 199 25.67 -27.89 -5.01
CA LEU A 199 24.96 -27.08 -5.99
C LEU A 199 25.55 -27.35 -7.38
N LYS A 200 24.68 -27.62 -8.34
CA LYS A 200 25.05 -27.97 -9.71
C LYS A 200 25.45 -26.69 -10.44
N ASN A 201 26.73 -26.51 -10.72
CA ASN A 201 27.21 -25.37 -11.51
C ASN A 201 27.20 -25.72 -13.01
N ARG A 202 26.77 -24.76 -13.83
CA ARG A 202 26.96 -24.79 -15.28
C ARG A 202 27.25 -23.37 -15.74
N ILE A 203 28.49 -23.09 -16.13
CA ILE A 203 28.85 -21.84 -16.79
C ILE A 203 29.57 -22.20 -18.09
N ASN A 204 28.87 -22.05 -19.22
CA ASN A 204 29.51 -21.99 -20.53
C ASN A 204 29.25 -20.60 -21.11
N ASN A 205 30.28 -19.92 -21.61
CA ASN A 205 30.25 -18.49 -21.97
C ASN A 205 30.29 -18.30 -23.51
N THR A 206 29.26 -17.68 -24.10
CA THR A 206 29.27 -17.18 -25.50
C THR A 206 28.50 -15.85 -25.56
N LYS A 207 28.83 -14.93 -26.49
CA LYS A 207 28.28 -13.56 -26.54
C LYS A 207 26.74 -13.46 -26.59
N PHE A 208 26.06 -14.39 -27.27
CA PHE A 208 24.59 -14.48 -27.29
C PHE A 208 23.98 -14.76 -25.90
N LYS A 209 24.80 -15.22 -24.93
CA LYS A 209 24.41 -15.39 -23.54
C LYS A 209 24.45 -14.09 -22.73
N ILE A 210 25.19 -13.04 -23.11
CA ILE A 210 25.30 -11.83 -22.27
C ILE A 210 23.93 -11.11 -22.19
N PHE A 211 23.29 -10.86 -23.34
CA PHE A 211 21.96 -10.24 -23.37
C PHE A 211 20.92 -11.09 -22.63
N LYS A 212 20.86 -12.39 -22.95
CA LYS A 212 19.97 -13.35 -22.27
C LYS A 212 20.18 -13.36 -20.75
N ARG A 213 21.43 -13.25 -20.33
CA ARG A 213 21.84 -13.23 -18.93
C ARG A 213 21.38 -11.94 -18.23
N GLU A 214 21.65 -10.78 -18.81
CA GLU A 214 21.19 -9.49 -18.26
C GLU A 214 19.66 -9.39 -18.23
N PHE A 215 18.97 -9.94 -19.25
CA PHE A 215 17.52 -10.06 -19.25
C PHE A 215 17.03 -10.85 -18.04
N TYR A 216 17.56 -12.06 -17.79
CA TYR A 216 17.16 -12.84 -16.61
C TYR A 216 17.43 -12.11 -15.29
N TYR A 217 18.51 -11.33 -15.19
CA TYR A 217 18.80 -10.57 -13.97
C TYR A 217 17.85 -9.43 -13.77
N PHE A 218 17.63 -8.64 -14.81
CA PHE A 218 16.68 -7.55 -14.76
C PHE A 218 15.29 -8.07 -14.43
N THR A 219 14.82 -9.13 -15.09
CA THR A 219 13.49 -9.70 -14.81
C THR A 219 13.41 -10.29 -13.41
N GLY A 220 14.42 -11.03 -12.94
CA GLY A 220 14.44 -11.58 -11.58
C GLY A 220 14.44 -10.48 -10.51
N TYR A 221 15.18 -9.39 -10.75
CA TYR A 221 15.19 -8.21 -9.89
C TYR A 221 13.84 -7.49 -9.93
N PHE A 222 13.29 -7.28 -11.12
CA PHE A 222 11.99 -6.63 -11.32
C PHE A 222 10.88 -7.37 -10.57
N ILE A 223 10.78 -8.70 -10.74
CA ILE A 223 9.78 -9.51 -10.05
C ILE A 223 9.97 -9.43 -8.53
N LEU A 224 11.21 -9.44 -8.04
CA LEU A 224 11.48 -9.27 -6.62
C LEU A 224 10.96 -7.92 -6.12
N ILE A 225 11.26 -6.81 -6.79
CA ILE A 225 10.82 -5.50 -6.30
C ILE A 225 9.29 -5.38 -6.39
N VAL A 226 8.67 -5.77 -7.50
CA VAL A 226 7.21 -5.77 -7.65
C VAL A 226 6.56 -6.62 -6.56
N GLY A 227 7.12 -7.79 -6.30
CA GLY A 227 6.59 -8.67 -5.27
C GLY A 227 6.78 -8.13 -3.84
N ILE A 228 7.85 -7.38 -3.56
CA ILE A 228 8.00 -6.67 -2.27
C ILE A 228 6.89 -5.63 -2.12
N ILE A 229 6.67 -4.83 -3.17
CA ILE A 229 5.63 -3.79 -3.19
C ILE A 229 4.24 -4.39 -3.03
N PHE A 230 3.99 -5.54 -3.65
CA PHE A 230 2.72 -6.23 -3.55
C PHE A 230 2.51 -6.80 -2.14
N LEU A 231 3.52 -7.47 -1.57
CA LEU A 231 3.45 -8.00 -0.21
C LEU A 231 3.33 -6.90 0.84
N SER A 232 3.98 -5.76 0.64
CA SER A 232 3.90 -4.65 1.59
C SER A 232 2.50 -4.04 1.69
N GLN A 233 1.66 -4.21 0.67
CA GLN A 233 0.24 -3.80 0.71
C GLN A 233 -0.64 -4.79 1.48
N ALA A 234 -0.26 -6.07 1.48
CA ALA A 234 -1.00 -7.14 2.15
C ALA A 234 -0.64 -7.28 3.65
N ILE A 235 0.42 -6.62 4.13
CA ILE A 235 0.83 -6.69 5.54
C ILE A 235 0.08 -5.62 6.34
N PRO A 236 -0.80 -5.94 7.30
CA PRO A 236 -1.48 -4.93 8.11
C PRO A 236 -0.47 -4.22 9.03
N PHE A 237 0.06 -3.08 8.58
CA PHE A 237 0.99 -2.28 9.36
C PHE A 237 0.28 -1.59 10.53
N PRO A 238 0.96 -1.35 11.65
CA PRO A 238 0.44 -0.48 12.70
C PRO A 238 0.15 0.91 12.12
N THR A 239 -1.09 1.36 12.22
CA THR A 239 -1.57 2.65 11.71
C THR A 239 -1.69 3.68 12.82
N GLN A 240 -1.94 4.93 12.43
CA GLN A 240 -2.32 5.97 13.36
C GLN A 240 -3.66 5.65 14.03
N GLN A 241 -3.85 6.14 15.25
CA GLN A 241 -5.14 6.09 15.92
C GLN A 241 -5.72 7.49 15.99
N ILE A 242 -6.90 7.67 15.39
CA ILE A 242 -7.71 8.87 15.54
C ILE A 242 -8.34 8.85 16.92
N GLN A 243 -8.14 9.91 17.67
CA GLN A 243 -8.76 10.13 18.97
C GLN A 243 -9.59 11.41 18.90
N SER A 244 -10.83 11.33 19.36
CA SER A 244 -11.71 12.48 19.53
C SER A 244 -12.60 12.26 20.74
N ASP A 245 -13.07 13.36 21.32
CA ASP A 245 -14.09 13.34 22.37
C ASP A 245 -15.44 13.00 21.72
N VAL A 246 -15.66 11.71 21.48
CA VAL A 246 -16.90 11.21 20.87
C VAL A 246 -17.94 10.96 21.96
N ALA A 247 -19.03 11.72 21.94
CA ALA A 247 -20.13 11.53 22.88
C ALA A 247 -20.80 10.15 22.71
N ALA A 248 -21.57 9.70 23.71
CA ALA A 248 -22.22 8.38 23.69
C ALA A 248 -23.12 8.13 22.46
N ASP A 249 -23.68 9.20 21.89
CA ASP A 249 -24.54 9.21 20.72
C ASP A 249 -23.83 9.55 19.39
N GLU A 250 -22.54 9.83 19.42
CA GLU A 250 -21.73 10.14 18.24
C GLU A 250 -20.93 8.93 17.74
N PHE A 251 -20.71 8.85 16.43
CA PHE A 251 -19.98 7.75 15.82
C PHE A 251 -19.09 8.22 14.67
N LEU A 252 -17.97 7.52 14.46
CA LEU A 252 -17.07 7.71 13.33
C LEU A 252 -17.28 6.54 12.38
N PHE A 253 -17.66 6.84 11.14
CA PHE A 253 -17.96 5.85 10.11
C PHE A 253 -17.17 6.13 8.84
N ASP A 254 -16.86 5.07 8.11
CA ASP A 254 -16.39 5.15 6.72
C ASP A 254 -17.40 4.45 5.81
N PHE A 255 -17.83 5.09 4.71
CA PHE A 255 -18.93 4.60 3.88
C PHE A 255 -18.48 3.97 2.56
N HIS A 256 -17.18 3.81 2.34
CA HIS A 256 -16.65 3.25 1.11
C HIS A 256 -15.31 2.55 1.36
N VAL A 257 -15.25 1.22 1.21
CA VAL A 257 -14.01 0.45 1.38
C VAL A 257 -14.02 -0.90 0.68
N HIS A 258 -12.82 -1.32 0.27
CA HIS A 258 -12.56 -2.55 -0.46
C HIS A 258 -11.72 -3.55 0.34
N THR A 259 -11.99 -4.82 0.08
CA THR A 259 -11.26 -5.99 0.59
C THR A 259 -10.74 -6.80 -0.59
N TYR A 260 -9.95 -7.86 -0.34
CA TYR A 260 -9.54 -8.76 -1.43
C TYR A 260 -10.70 -9.51 -2.10
N MET A 261 -11.94 -9.36 -1.62
CA MET A 261 -13.13 -9.93 -2.25
C MET A 261 -13.50 -9.19 -3.55
N SER A 262 -12.92 -8.02 -3.82
CA SER A 262 -12.76 -7.44 -5.16
C SER A 262 -11.28 -7.25 -5.48
N ASP A 263 -10.71 -6.14 -5.03
CA ASP A 263 -9.43 -5.58 -5.47
C ASP A 263 -8.67 -4.86 -4.35
N GLY A 264 -9.22 -4.85 -3.13
CA GLY A 264 -8.50 -4.47 -1.93
C GLY A 264 -7.40 -5.48 -1.55
N PHE A 265 -6.56 -5.13 -0.59
CA PHE A 265 -5.42 -5.95 -0.17
C PHE A 265 -5.62 -6.67 1.16
N LEU A 266 -6.50 -6.18 2.01
CA LEU A 266 -6.79 -6.81 3.31
C LEU A 266 -7.96 -7.79 3.20
N SER A 267 -7.95 -8.83 4.03
CA SER A 267 -9.16 -9.61 4.30
C SER A 267 -10.24 -8.74 4.91
N PRO A 268 -11.53 -9.13 4.81
CA PRO A 268 -12.60 -8.45 5.52
C PRO A 268 -12.35 -8.37 7.04
N GLU A 269 -11.81 -9.44 7.63
CA GLU A 269 -11.47 -9.50 9.06
C GLU A 269 -10.32 -8.55 9.42
N GLU A 270 -9.23 -8.56 8.67
CA GLU A 270 -8.12 -7.62 8.86
C GLU A 270 -8.58 -6.18 8.67
N ARG A 271 -9.48 -5.91 7.72
CA ARG A 271 -10.04 -4.58 7.49
C ARG A 271 -10.86 -4.10 8.69
N VAL A 272 -11.69 -4.95 9.28
CA VAL A 272 -12.40 -4.63 10.54
C VAL A 272 -11.41 -4.26 11.64
N LEU A 273 -10.38 -5.09 11.85
CA LEU A 273 -9.37 -4.84 12.88
C LEU A 273 -8.57 -3.56 12.61
N TRP A 274 -8.26 -3.29 11.34
CA TRP A 274 -7.60 -2.06 10.90
C TRP A 274 -8.45 -0.82 11.25
N TYR A 275 -9.76 -0.83 11.01
CA TYR A 275 -10.65 0.27 11.41
C TYR A 275 -10.69 0.48 12.92
N VAL A 276 -10.81 -0.61 13.68
CA VAL A 276 -10.83 -0.55 15.16
C VAL A 276 -9.52 0.06 15.68
N GLN A 277 -8.37 -0.32 15.10
CA GLN A 277 -7.06 0.25 15.44
C GLN A 277 -6.96 1.74 15.14
N GLN A 278 -7.62 2.21 14.07
CA GLN A 278 -7.65 3.63 13.71
C GLN A 278 -8.70 4.45 14.47
N GLY A 279 -9.52 3.82 15.32
CA GLY A 279 -10.53 4.48 16.13
C GLY A 279 -11.86 4.72 15.42
N ILE A 280 -12.13 3.99 14.34
CA ILE A 280 -13.40 4.02 13.62
C ILE A 280 -14.40 3.05 14.26
N HIS A 281 -15.67 3.45 14.35
CA HIS A 281 -16.72 2.72 15.05
C HIS A 281 -17.54 1.81 14.13
N GLY A 282 -17.57 2.12 12.83
CA GLY A 282 -18.19 1.26 11.83
C GLY A 282 -17.75 1.61 10.41
N ALA A 283 -17.99 0.71 9.47
CA ALA A 283 -17.68 0.94 8.07
C ALA A 283 -18.65 0.22 7.14
N ALA A 284 -18.86 0.79 5.95
CA ALA A 284 -19.59 0.17 4.87
C ALA A 284 -18.65 -0.56 3.92
N PHE A 285 -18.78 -1.88 3.87
CA PHE A 285 -17.96 -2.73 3.00
C PHE A 285 -18.65 -2.83 1.64
N THR A 286 -17.98 -2.34 0.60
CA THR A 286 -18.58 -2.06 -0.71
C THR A 286 -17.74 -2.65 -1.84
N ASP A 287 -17.31 -3.91 -1.73
CA ASP A 287 -16.53 -4.57 -2.79
C ASP A 287 -17.26 -4.52 -4.16
N HIS A 288 -16.49 -4.44 -5.25
CA HIS A 288 -17.03 -4.37 -6.62
C HIS A 288 -17.87 -5.61 -6.98
N GLU A 289 -19.09 -5.38 -7.48
CA GLU A 289 -20.01 -6.41 -8.00
C GLU A 289 -20.35 -7.56 -7.04
N ASN A 290 -20.05 -7.44 -5.73
CA ASN A 290 -20.42 -8.46 -4.76
C ASN A 290 -20.44 -7.97 -3.30
N GLN A 291 -21.16 -8.69 -2.43
CA GLN A 291 -21.27 -8.36 -1.01
C GLN A 291 -20.48 -9.30 -0.09
N ARG A 292 -19.58 -10.14 -0.61
CA ARG A 292 -18.94 -11.20 0.18
C ARG A 292 -18.07 -10.66 1.30
N GLY A 293 -17.31 -9.60 1.05
CA GLY A 293 -16.47 -9.00 2.09
C GLY A 293 -17.31 -8.44 3.23
N ALA A 294 -18.39 -7.73 2.91
CA ALA A 294 -19.33 -7.24 3.91
C ALA A 294 -19.95 -8.37 4.77
N LEU A 295 -20.40 -9.46 4.15
CA LEU A 295 -20.98 -10.60 4.85
C LEU A 295 -19.97 -11.31 5.76
N ILE A 296 -18.71 -11.44 5.32
CA ILE A 296 -17.63 -12.06 6.11
C ILE A 296 -17.23 -11.15 7.27
N ALA A 297 -17.07 -9.84 7.03
CA ALA A 297 -16.80 -8.85 8.08
C ALA A 297 -17.89 -8.85 9.16
N GLN A 298 -19.17 -8.85 8.76
CA GLN A 298 -20.31 -8.89 9.69
C GLN A 298 -20.28 -10.16 10.54
N ARG A 299 -20.07 -11.34 9.93
CA ARG A 299 -19.94 -12.62 10.65
C ARG A 299 -18.78 -12.61 11.63
N PHE A 300 -17.62 -12.08 11.24
CA PHE A 300 -16.44 -11.98 12.10
C PHE A 300 -16.74 -11.12 13.33
N VAL A 301 -17.35 -9.94 13.13
CA VAL A 301 -17.73 -9.06 14.22
C VAL A 301 -18.76 -9.70 15.15
N ASP A 302 -19.74 -10.43 14.60
CA ASP A 302 -20.77 -11.12 15.37
C ASP A 302 -20.23 -12.28 16.19
N GLN A 303 -19.42 -13.14 15.55
CA GLN A 303 -18.87 -14.36 16.16
C GLN A 303 -17.90 -14.04 17.29
N TYR A 304 -17.06 -13.01 17.12
CA TYR A 304 -16.02 -12.68 18.09
C TYR A 304 -16.35 -11.45 18.96
N ASN A 305 -17.55 -10.89 18.81
CA ASN A 305 -18.01 -9.69 19.53
C ASN A 305 -16.97 -8.55 19.48
N ILE A 306 -16.49 -8.23 18.28
CA ILE A 306 -15.45 -7.23 18.08
C ILE A 306 -15.98 -5.85 18.48
N LEU A 307 -15.31 -5.22 19.44
CA LEU A 307 -15.66 -3.89 19.94
C LEU A 307 -14.78 -2.82 19.28
N SER A 308 -15.37 -1.66 19.01
CA SER A 308 -14.64 -0.44 18.73
C SER A 308 -13.92 0.08 19.97
N ASN A 309 -13.04 1.07 19.80
CA ASN A 309 -12.38 1.79 20.91
C ASN A 309 -13.36 2.50 21.87
N LYS A 310 -14.61 2.75 21.44
CA LYS A 310 -15.70 3.25 22.29
C LYS A 310 -16.33 2.17 23.20
N GLY A 311 -15.94 0.91 23.04
CA GLY A 311 -16.51 -0.22 23.77
C GLY A 311 -17.87 -0.69 23.24
N THR A 312 -18.37 -0.10 22.16
CA THR A 312 -19.55 -0.60 21.43
C THR A 312 -19.11 -1.56 20.34
N LYS A 313 -19.95 -2.55 20.01
CA LYS A 313 -19.70 -3.47 18.90
C LYS A 313 -19.45 -2.70 17.60
N PHE A 314 -18.41 -3.10 16.86
CA PHE A 314 -18.10 -2.48 15.57
C PHE A 314 -19.29 -2.67 14.61
N LYS A 315 -19.66 -1.64 13.85
CA LYS A 315 -20.80 -1.75 12.93
C LYS A 315 -20.32 -1.99 11.50
N VAL A 316 -20.75 -3.09 10.90
CA VAL A 316 -20.59 -3.34 9.46
C VAL A 316 -21.88 -2.92 8.75
N LEU A 317 -21.78 -2.05 7.76
CA LEU A 317 -22.86 -1.78 6.81
C LEU A 317 -22.60 -2.64 5.57
N ILE A 318 -23.63 -3.37 5.14
CA ILE A 318 -23.55 -4.23 3.97
C ILE A 318 -23.91 -3.38 2.76
N GLY A 319 -22.95 -3.20 1.87
CA GLY A 319 -23.15 -2.54 0.59
C GLY A 319 -22.43 -3.26 -0.53
N GLN A 320 -22.56 -2.71 -1.71
CA GLN A 320 -21.81 -3.11 -2.89
C GLN A 320 -21.52 -1.89 -3.72
N GLU A 321 -20.31 -1.83 -4.29
CA GLU A 321 -20.05 -0.90 -5.38
C GLU A 321 -20.51 -1.51 -6.71
N TYR A 322 -21.42 -0.81 -7.37
CA TYR A 322 -21.77 -1.02 -8.77
C TYR A 322 -20.79 -0.22 -9.63
N THR A 323 -19.96 -0.90 -10.42
CA THR A 323 -18.87 -0.29 -11.18
C THR A 323 -19.05 -0.49 -12.68
N TYR A 324 -19.50 0.56 -13.38
CA TYR A 324 -19.73 0.53 -14.83
C TYR A 324 -18.57 1.18 -15.57
N HIS A 325 -17.61 0.35 -16.04
CA HIS A 325 -16.38 0.86 -16.63
C HIS A 325 -16.57 1.54 -17.99
N ASP A 326 -17.48 1.03 -18.83
CA ASP A 326 -17.71 1.63 -20.16
C ASP A 326 -18.20 3.08 -20.08
N LEU A 327 -18.86 3.43 -18.97
CA LEU A 327 -19.37 4.77 -18.71
C LEU A 327 -18.58 5.53 -17.64
N ASP A 328 -17.57 4.92 -17.02
CA ASP A 328 -16.79 5.52 -15.92
C ASP A 328 -17.67 6.08 -14.79
N ILE A 329 -18.64 5.27 -14.33
CA ILE A 329 -19.53 5.62 -13.22
C ILE A 329 -19.62 4.52 -12.18
N HIS A 330 -19.55 4.95 -10.93
CA HIS A 330 -19.48 4.12 -9.75
C HIS A 330 -20.57 4.56 -8.76
N LEU A 331 -21.33 3.62 -8.23
CA LEU A 331 -22.36 3.89 -7.22
C LEU A 331 -22.31 2.84 -6.12
N ASN A 332 -22.33 3.26 -4.87
CA ASN A 332 -22.58 2.37 -3.74
C ASN A 332 -24.07 2.25 -3.49
N TYR A 333 -24.55 1.02 -3.32
CA TYR A 333 -25.89 0.77 -2.82
C TYR A 333 -25.90 -0.05 -1.54
N PHE A 334 -26.94 0.15 -0.72
CA PHE A 334 -27.07 -0.42 0.63
C PHE A 334 -28.47 -0.97 0.87
N ASP A 335 -28.59 -1.87 1.87
CA ASP A 335 -29.86 -2.51 2.29
C ASP A 335 -30.60 -3.27 1.18
N VAL A 336 -29.86 -3.83 0.22
CA VAL A 336 -30.37 -4.73 -0.83
C VAL A 336 -29.56 -6.03 -0.79
N GLU A 337 -30.22 -7.18 -0.78
CA GLU A 337 -29.55 -8.48 -0.71
C GLU A 337 -29.09 -9.00 -2.09
N GLU A 338 -29.79 -8.59 -3.15
CA GLU A 338 -29.48 -9.03 -4.50
C GLU A 338 -28.23 -8.35 -5.05
N ILE A 339 -27.37 -9.14 -5.70
CA ILE A 339 -26.20 -8.63 -6.42
C ILE A 339 -26.67 -8.05 -7.76
N ILE A 340 -26.44 -6.76 -7.94
CA ILE A 340 -26.74 -6.02 -9.18
C ILE A 340 -25.42 -5.65 -9.86
N VAL A 341 -25.31 -5.88 -11.16
CA VAL A 341 -24.11 -5.59 -11.96
C VAL A 341 -24.44 -4.80 -13.22
N PRO A 342 -23.49 -4.04 -13.78
CA PRO A 342 -23.72 -3.29 -15.00
C PRO A 342 -23.79 -4.18 -16.27
N PRO A 343 -24.31 -3.66 -17.39
CA PRO A 343 -24.43 -4.40 -18.64
C PRO A 343 -23.11 -4.89 -19.25
N ASP A 344 -21.98 -4.24 -18.95
CA ASP A 344 -20.63 -4.67 -19.35
C ASP A 344 -20.17 -5.94 -18.60
N LYS A 345 -20.90 -6.35 -17.56
CA LYS A 345 -20.68 -7.59 -16.79
C LYS A 345 -21.73 -8.67 -17.07
N ASN A 346 -22.48 -8.59 -18.18
CA ASN A 346 -23.61 -9.48 -18.53
C ASN A 346 -23.31 -11.00 -18.62
N GLN A 347 -22.06 -11.41 -18.43
CA GLN A 347 -21.61 -12.81 -18.48
C GLN A 347 -21.66 -13.52 -17.12
N ILE A 348 -22.17 -12.86 -16.08
CA ILE A 348 -22.24 -13.41 -14.73
C ILE A 348 -23.58 -14.16 -14.53
N PRO A 349 -23.59 -15.48 -14.26
CA PRO A 349 -24.82 -16.20 -13.96
C PRO A 349 -25.37 -15.84 -12.58
N GLY A 350 -26.69 -15.68 -12.45
CA GLY A 350 -27.36 -15.53 -11.15
C GLY A 350 -27.31 -14.13 -10.52
N VAL A 351 -26.91 -13.10 -11.29
CA VAL A 351 -26.96 -11.70 -10.86
C VAL A 351 -27.99 -10.92 -11.67
N LEU A 352 -28.42 -9.78 -11.12
CA LEU A 352 -29.30 -8.86 -11.82
C LEU A 352 -28.45 -7.92 -12.67
N VAL A 353 -28.71 -7.87 -13.98
CA VAL A 353 -28.02 -6.96 -14.89
C VAL A 353 -28.93 -5.78 -15.17
N MET A 354 -28.50 -4.58 -14.78
CA MET A 354 -29.30 -3.36 -14.89
C MET A 354 -28.41 -2.21 -15.36
N ASN A 355 -28.96 -1.28 -16.14
CA ASN A 355 -28.30 0.01 -16.36
C ASN A 355 -28.43 0.88 -15.09
N VAL A 356 -27.80 2.07 -15.10
CA VAL A 356 -27.76 2.95 -13.92
C VAL A 356 -29.16 3.36 -13.43
N SER A 357 -30.06 3.81 -14.32
CA SER A 357 -31.40 4.25 -13.90
C SER A 357 -32.25 3.10 -13.38
N ASP A 358 -32.18 1.94 -14.03
CA ASP A 358 -32.93 0.74 -13.62
C ASP A 358 -32.40 0.20 -12.29
N MET A 359 -31.08 0.23 -12.07
CA MET A 359 -30.45 -0.14 -10.80
C MET A 359 -30.93 0.78 -9.67
N ILE A 360 -30.90 2.10 -9.87
CA ILE A 360 -31.38 3.08 -8.87
C ILE A 360 -32.85 2.80 -8.54
N ALA A 361 -33.71 2.68 -9.54
CA ALA A 361 -35.13 2.40 -9.34
C ALA A 361 -35.38 1.06 -8.62
N TYR A 362 -34.59 0.03 -8.95
CA TYR A 362 -34.69 -1.27 -8.31
C TYR A 362 -34.28 -1.23 -6.83
N VAL A 363 -33.15 -0.59 -6.50
CA VAL A 363 -32.69 -0.43 -5.11
C VAL A 363 -33.75 0.26 -4.26
N HIS A 364 -34.33 1.35 -4.77
CA HIS A 364 -35.43 2.05 -4.10
C HIS A 364 -36.69 1.21 -3.93
N SER A 365 -37.02 0.38 -4.93
CA SER A 365 -38.16 -0.55 -4.81
C SER A 365 -38.00 -1.58 -3.68
N LYS A 366 -36.76 -1.77 -3.20
CA LYS A 366 -36.42 -2.63 -2.06
C LYS A 366 -36.23 -1.86 -0.75
N GLY A 367 -36.37 -0.54 -0.77
CA GLY A 367 -36.12 0.34 0.38
C GLY A 367 -34.64 0.56 0.67
N GLY A 368 -33.76 0.30 -0.29
CA GLY A 368 -32.32 0.54 -0.17
C GLY A 368 -31.93 1.99 -0.47
N TRP A 369 -30.63 2.25 -0.40
CA TRP A 369 -30.03 3.57 -0.57
C TRP A 369 -28.98 3.56 -1.66
N VAL A 370 -28.81 4.66 -2.40
CA VAL A 370 -27.83 4.81 -3.48
C VAL A 370 -27.02 6.10 -3.34
N ILE A 371 -25.70 5.98 -3.28
CA ILE A 371 -24.75 7.09 -3.27
C ILE A 371 -23.89 7.02 -4.52
N VAL A 372 -23.69 8.16 -5.19
CA VAL A 372 -22.76 8.28 -6.31
C VAL A 372 -21.35 8.47 -5.79
N ASN A 373 -20.41 7.61 -6.19
CA ASN A 373 -19.04 7.62 -5.71
C ASN A 373 -18.18 8.61 -6.50
N HIS A 374 -17.22 9.26 -5.82
CA HIS A 374 -16.14 10.11 -6.33
C HIS A 374 -16.32 10.69 -7.76
N TYR A 375 -17.46 11.35 -7.99
CA TYR A 375 -17.90 11.69 -9.34
C TYR A 375 -17.18 12.96 -9.82
N THR A 376 -16.63 12.93 -11.03
CA THR A 376 -15.97 14.12 -11.61
C THR A 376 -16.78 14.68 -12.77
N VAL A 377 -17.42 15.84 -12.58
CA VAL A 377 -17.99 16.59 -13.69
C VAL A 377 -17.05 17.72 -14.09
N ASN A 378 -16.12 17.39 -15.01
CA ASN A 378 -15.55 18.37 -15.94
C ASN A 378 -16.18 18.20 -17.34
N GLY A 379 -17.47 17.83 -17.42
CA GLY A 379 -18.14 17.54 -18.69
C GLY A 379 -17.81 16.18 -19.31
N THR A 380 -17.22 15.25 -18.55
CA THR A 380 -16.84 13.90 -19.02
C THR A 380 -17.56 12.76 -18.32
N GLY A 381 -18.26 13.01 -17.20
CA GLY A 381 -19.13 12.00 -16.58
C GLY A 381 -20.30 11.67 -17.52
N PRO A 382 -20.77 10.41 -17.56
CA PRO A 382 -21.76 9.96 -18.54
C PRO A 382 -23.14 10.63 -18.37
N TYR A 383 -23.41 11.18 -17.17
CA TYR A 383 -24.67 11.82 -16.80
C TYR A 383 -24.45 13.12 -16.02
N THR A 384 -25.41 14.05 -16.07
CA THR A 384 -25.35 15.27 -15.25
C THR A 384 -25.77 14.99 -13.80
N TYR A 385 -25.43 15.89 -12.88
CA TYR A 385 -25.89 15.78 -11.49
C TYR A 385 -27.42 15.79 -11.39
N GLU A 386 -28.09 16.62 -12.19
CA GLU A 386 -29.55 16.69 -12.25
C GLU A 386 -30.16 15.39 -12.76
N GLN A 387 -29.56 14.76 -13.77
CA GLN A 387 -30.05 13.49 -14.29
C GLN A 387 -29.98 12.38 -13.24
N LEU A 388 -28.87 12.28 -12.50
CA LEU A 388 -28.70 11.30 -11.43
C LEU A 388 -29.69 11.57 -10.27
N ARG A 389 -29.86 12.85 -9.89
CA ARG A 389 -30.89 13.27 -8.92
C ARG A 389 -32.29 12.88 -9.37
N ASP A 390 -32.62 13.13 -10.64
CA ASP A 390 -33.96 12.87 -11.20
C ASP A 390 -34.24 11.37 -11.34
N TRP A 391 -33.20 10.54 -11.48
CA TRP A 391 -33.30 9.09 -11.35
C TRP A 391 -33.46 8.60 -9.90
N GLY A 392 -33.14 9.45 -8.92
CA GLY A 392 -33.42 9.22 -7.52
C GLY A 392 -32.22 8.82 -6.68
N VAL A 393 -30.98 9.17 -7.03
CA VAL A 393 -29.84 8.95 -6.09
C VAL A 393 -30.08 9.71 -4.77
N ASP A 394 -29.66 9.14 -3.65
CA ASP A 394 -29.84 9.75 -2.32
C ASP A 394 -28.76 10.78 -1.98
N GLY A 395 -27.61 10.70 -2.65
CA GLY A 395 -26.45 11.52 -2.33
C GLY A 395 -25.26 11.30 -3.24
N PHE A 396 -24.22 12.06 -2.95
CA PHE A 396 -22.94 12.00 -3.64
C PHE A 396 -21.79 12.02 -2.63
N GLU A 397 -20.71 11.33 -2.95
CA GLU A 397 -19.43 11.54 -2.26
C GLU A 397 -18.87 12.93 -2.58
N ILE A 398 -18.73 13.75 -1.54
CA ILE A 398 -18.06 15.04 -1.59
C ILE A 398 -16.58 14.93 -1.20
N ILE A 399 -16.21 13.86 -0.51
CA ILE A 399 -14.84 13.49 -0.17
C ILE A 399 -14.59 12.04 -0.56
N ASN A 400 -13.47 11.81 -1.23
CA ASN A 400 -12.92 10.50 -1.50
C ASN A 400 -11.39 10.55 -1.47
N SER A 401 -10.71 9.48 -1.03
CA SER A 401 -9.24 9.40 -1.07
C SER A 401 -8.52 10.57 -0.38
N GLY A 402 -9.15 11.19 0.62
CA GLY A 402 -8.57 12.30 1.38
C GLY A 402 -8.65 13.64 0.65
N THR A 403 -9.51 13.74 -0.36
CA THR A 403 -9.66 14.93 -1.21
C THR A 403 -11.13 15.24 -1.49
N GLU A 404 -11.43 16.52 -1.70
CA GLU A 404 -12.76 16.98 -2.11
C GLU A 404 -13.00 16.71 -3.60
N TYR A 405 -14.23 16.31 -3.93
CA TYR A 405 -14.65 16.03 -5.30
C TYR A 405 -15.69 17.05 -5.82
N PRO A 406 -15.64 17.42 -7.11
CA PRO A 406 -14.56 17.09 -8.05
C PRO A 406 -13.27 17.83 -7.69
N THR A 407 -12.12 17.20 -7.87
CA THR A 407 -10.81 17.78 -7.52
C THR A 407 -10.51 19.09 -8.27
N ALA A 408 -11.07 19.27 -9.47
CA ALA A 408 -10.92 20.49 -10.27
C ALA A 408 -11.80 21.66 -9.80
N ASN A 409 -12.89 21.39 -9.07
CA ASN A 409 -13.77 22.40 -8.50
C ASN A 409 -14.29 21.94 -7.12
N PRO A 410 -13.43 21.95 -6.08
CA PRO A 410 -13.79 21.54 -4.73
C PRO A 410 -15.04 22.28 -4.23
N GLY A 411 -15.96 21.54 -3.60
CA GLY A 411 -17.23 22.08 -3.10
C GLY A 411 -18.39 22.05 -4.08
N ALA A 412 -18.18 21.83 -5.38
CA ALA A 412 -19.28 21.86 -6.36
C ALA A 412 -20.37 20.79 -6.10
N ILE A 413 -19.97 19.55 -5.79
CA ILE A 413 -20.93 18.47 -5.47
C ILE A 413 -21.62 18.73 -4.14
N ARG A 414 -20.88 19.23 -3.14
CA ARG A 414 -21.43 19.63 -1.84
C ARG A 414 -22.53 20.66 -2.02
N ASP A 415 -22.25 21.73 -2.75
CA ASP A 415 -23.22 22.81 -2.97
C ASP A 415 -24.45 22.30 -3.75
N PHE A 416 -24.23 21.42 -4.73
CA PHE A 416 -25.33 20.74 -5.43
C PHE A 416 -26.17 19.89 -4.48
N CYS A 417 -25.55 19.10 -3.60
CA CYS A 417 -26.27 18.24 -2.66
C CYS A 417 -27.13 19.07 -1.70
N LEU A 418 -26.55 20.12 -1.11
CA LEU A 418 -27.25 21.01 -0.19
C LEU A 418 -28.41 21.74 -0.88
N ALA A 419 -28.26 22.16 -2.13
CA ALA A 419 -29.31 22.82 -2.89
C ALA A 419 -30.48 21.89 -3.28
N ASN A 420 -30.26 20.57 -3.27
CA ASN A 420 -31.22 19.57 -3.74
C ASN A 420 -31.68 18.60 -2.63
N ASN A 421 -31.37 18.87 -1.36
CA ASN A 421 -31.66 17.99 -0.23
C ASN A 421 -31.11 16.56 -0.40
N LEU A 422 -29.91 16.44 -0.96
CA LEU A 422 -29.19 15.18 -1.11
C LEU A 422 -28.13 15.03 -0.03
N ILE A 423 -27.75 13.79 0.27
CA ILE A 423 -26.73 13.46 1.26
C ILE A 423 -25.33 13.85 0.73
N CYS A 424 -24.60 14.62 1.51
CA CYS A 424 -23.16 14.81 1.34
C CYS A 424 -22.41 13.65 2.01
N MET A 425 -21.82 12.75 1.22
CA MET A 425 -21.11 11.57 1.74
C MET A 425 -19.59 11.77 1.74
N ALA A 426 -18.89 11.13 2.68
CA ALA A 426 -17.45 10.94 2.64
C ALA A 426 -17.13 9.45 2.77
N GLY A 427 -16.25 8.97 1.90
CA GLY A 427 -15.72 7.62 1.90
C GLY A 427 -14.20 7.66 1.79
N SER A 428 -13.52 6.62 2.30
CA SER A 428 -12.08 6.49 2.08
C SER A 428 -11.77 5.86 0.73
N ASP A 429 -12.60 4.92 0.27
CA ASP A 429 -12.31 4.13 -0.92
C ASP A 429 -10.93 3.43 -0.81
N ILE A 430 -10.66 2.95 0.40
CA ILE A 430 -9.34 2.42 0.73
C ILE A 430 -9.20 0.98 0.27
N HIS A 431 -8.27 0.78 -0.66
CA HIS A 431 -7.92 -0.54 -1.19
C HIS A 431 -6.75 -1.17 -0.44
N THR A 432 -5.89 -0.35 0.16
CA THR A 432 -4.62 -0.76 0.75
C THR A 432 -4.65 -0.68 2.27
N ASN A 433 -3.51 -0.94 2.89
CA ASN A 433 -3.27 -0.84 4.33
C ASN A 433 -2.73 0.55 4.75
N LEU A 434 -2.94 1.59 3.93
CA LEU A 434 -2.53 2.98 4.20
C LEU A 434 -3.15 3.52 5.50
N GLU A 435 -2.79 4.75 5.92
CA GLU A 435 -3.56 5.44 6.95
C GLU A 435 -4.97 5.76 6.43
N ILE A 436 -5.98 5.76 7.29
CA ILE A 436 -7.27 6.30 6.91
C ILE A 436 -7.12 7.81 6.64
N HIS A 437 -7.79 8.29 5.61
CA HIS A 437 -7.69 9.67 5.14
C HIS A 437 -9.03 10.41 5.08
N SER A 438 -10.15 9.72 5.30
CA SER A 438 -11.47 10.33 5.41
C SER A 438 -12.43 9.47 6.22
N PHE A 439 -13.41 10.11 6.86
CA PHE A 439 -14.48 9.48 7.62
C PHE A 439 -15.61 10.49 7.85
N ILE A 440 -16.76 10.01 8.33
CA ILE A 440 -17.89 10.80 8.77
C ILE A 440 -18.01 10.73 10.29
N LYS A 441 -18.16 11.88 10.95
CA LYS A 441 -18.65 11.95 12.32
C LYS A 441 -20.14 12.27 12.29
N LEU A 442 -20.97 11.40 12.85
CA LEU A 442 -22.43 11.59 12.88
C LEU A 442 -23.00 11.35 14.29
N LYS A 443 -24.12 12.01 14.60
CA LYS A 443 -24.79 11.93 15.90
C LYS A 443 -26.18 11.33 15.76
N LEU A 444 -26.40 10.13 16.30
CA LEU A 444 -27.69 9.45 16.17
C LEU A 444 -28.64 9.83 17.30
N ASN A 445 -29.89 10.17 16.95
CA ASN A 445 -30.95 10.41 17.93
C ASN A 445 -31.22 9.16 18.80
N ASN A 446 -31.19 7.98 18.17
CA ASN A 446 -31.25 6.70 18.85
C ASN A 446 -29.94 5.92 18.63
N PRO A 447 -28.93 6.08 19.51
CA PRO A 447 -27.62 5.45 19.34
C PRO A 447 -27.62 3.93 19.55
N SER A 448 -28.73 3.35 20.03
CA SER A 448 -28.91 1.90 20.09
C SER A 448 -29.36 1.29 18.76
N ASN A 449 -29.91 2.10 17.86
CA ASN A 449 -30.33 1.67 16.53
C ASN A 449 -29.26 2.00 15.49
N LEU A 450 -28.37 1.05 15.22
CA LEU A 450 -27.36 1.16 14.16
C LEU A 450 -27.81 0.44 12.88
N SER A 451 -29.11 0.44 12.55
CA SER A 451 -29.55 0.00 11.22
C SER A 451 -29.06 0.97 10.15
N THR A 452 -28.80 0.47 8.95
CA THR A 452 -28.41 1.30 7.80
C THR A 452 -29.47 2.37 7.55
N ASP A 453 -30.75 2.00 7.46
CA ASP A 453 -31.88 2.92 7.33
C ASP A 453 -31.86 4.08 8.35
N ASN A 454 -31.65 3.80 9.64
CA ASN A 454 -31.60 4.86 10.66
C ASN A 454 -30.39 5.79 10.48
N ILE A 455 -29.25 5.25 10.04
CA ILE A 455 -28.06 6.04 9.75
C ILE A 455 -28.32 6.94 8.54
N PHE A 456 -28.84 6.41 7.44
CA PHE A 456 -29.09 7.17 6.21
C PHE A 456 -30.18 8.22 6.37
N GLN A 457 -31.29 7.92 7.07
CA GLN A 457 -32.30 8.93 7.42
C GLN A 457 -31.71 10.09 8.24
N HIS A 458 -30.72 9.83 9.10
CA HIS A 458 -30.04 10.90 9.81
C HIS A 458 -29.16 11.73 8.86
N LEU A 459 -28.39 11.07 7.99
CA LEU A 459 -27.50 11.71 7.02
C LEU A 459 -28.22 12.65 6.04
N GLN A 460 -29.49 12.37 5.72
CA GLN A 460 -30.33 13.25 4.89
C GLN A 460 -30.42 14.70 5.42
N ASN A 461 -30.23 14.91 6.73
CA ASN A 461 -30.28 16.23 7.32
C ASN A 461 -28.98 17.04 7.14
N ASN A 462 -27.90 16.42 6.65
CA ASN A 462 -26.57 17.03 6.49
C ASN A 462 -26.06 17.76 7.74
N THR A 463 -26.32 17.18 8.92
CA THR A 463 -25.85 17.68 10.23
C THR A 463 -24.58 16.99 10.71
N HIS A 464 -24.10 15.99 9.97
CA HIS A 464 -22.85 15.26 10.24
C HIS A 464 -21.62 16.08 9.80
N ASN A 465 -20.42 15.60 10.13
CA ASN A 465 -19.15 16.14 9.65
C ASN A 465 -18.58 15.20 8.59
N CYS A 466 -18.17 15.74 7.44
CA CYS A 466 -17.47 14.98 6.41
C CYS A 466 -16.00 15.34 6.48
N VAL A 467 -15.20 14.51 7.15
CA VAL A 467 -13.82 14.84 7.53
C VAL A 467 -12.83 14.17 6.58
N TYR A 468 -11.86 14.94 6.06
CA TYR A 468 -10.65 14.40 5.45
C TYR A 468 -9.40 14.83 6.21
N ILE A 469 -8.34 14.02 6.10
CA ILE A 469 -7.13 14.13 6.90
C ILE A 469 -5.94 14.47 6.00
N GLN A 470 -5.35 15.64 6.21
CA GLN A 470 -4.07 15.98 5.60
C GLN A 470 -2.94 15.47 6.50
N LEU A 471 -2.41 14.28 6.18
CA LEU A 471 -1.33 13.63 6.93
C LEU A 471 0.01 14.39 6.87
N ASN A 472 0.27 15.03 5.73
CA ASN A 472 1.49 15.78 5.46
C ASN A 472 1.13 17.23 5.03
N PRO A 473 0.75 18.11 5.97
CA PRO A 473 0.33 19.48 5.65
C PRO A 473 1.51 20.37 5.23
N LYS A 474 2.72 20.14 5.76
CA LYS A 474 3.93 20.84 5.30
C LYS A 474 4.37 20.23 3.96
N ARG A 475 4.27 21.00 2.87
CA ARG A 475 4.51 20.51 1.51
C ARG A 475 5.53 21.36 0.75
N ILE A 476 6.32 20.68 -0.07
CA ILE A 476 7.04 21.24 -1.21
C ILE A 476 6.29 20.88 -2.50
N ILE A 477 6.39 21.75 -3.51
CA ILE A 477 5.81 21.52 -4.83
C ILE A 477 6.97 21.35 -5.81
N LEU A 478 7.03 20.19 -6.44
CA LEU A 478 8.00 19.87 -7.49
C LEU A 478 7.25 19.54 -8.79
N PRO A 479 7.93 19.57 -9.95
CA PRO A 479 7.35 19.08 -11.20
C PRO A 479 6.86 17.63 -11.09
N GLU A 480 5.83 17.25 -11.84
CA GLU A 480 5.16 15.94 -11.77
C GLU A 480 6.12 14.74 -11.93
N ILE A 481 7.17 14.89 -12.75
CA ILE A 481 8.22 13.87 -12.94
C ILE A 481 9.04 13.59 -11.67
N LEU A 482 8.97 14.48 -10.67
CA LEU A 482 9.66 14.38 -9.38
C LEU A 482 8.69 14.11 -8.21
N THR A 483 7.46 13.68 -8.48
CA THR A 483 6.43 13.35 -7.48
C THR A 483 6.93 12.45 -6.36
N PHE A 484 7.69 11.39 -6.68
CA PHE A 484 8.29 10.53 -5.64
C PHE A 484 9.18 11.31 -4.66
N PHE A 485 10.03 12.21 -5.15
CA PHE A 485 10.88 13.05 -4.30
C PHE A 485 10.08 14.12 -3.56
N GLN A 486 8.98 14.59 -4.16
CA GLN A 486 8.04 15.50 -3.52
C GLN A 486 7.41 14.82 -2.31
N ASP A 487 6.88 13.61 -2.47
CA ASP A 487 6.21 12.87 -1.39
C ASP A 487 7.20 12.47 -0.29
N LEU A 488 8.41 12.06 -0.67
CA LEU A 488 9.49 11.80 0.28
C LEU A 488 9.86 13.05 1.07
N GLY A 489 10.00 14.21 0.40
CA GLY A 489 10.26 15.48 1.06
C GLY A 489 9.14 15.92 1.98
N ASN A 490 7.89 15.82 1.51
CA ASN A 490 6.68 16.12 2.29
C ASN A 490 6.60 15.24 3.54
N TYR A 491 6.85 13.95 3.41
CA TYR A 491 6.89 13.05 4.57
C TYR A 491 7.97 13.46 5.58
N PHE A 492 9.19 13.72 5.13
CA PHE A 492 10.26 14.15 6.04
C PHE A 492 9.94 15.47 6.75
N LEU A 493 9.17 16.37 6.11
CA LEU A 493 8.78 17.66 6.70
C LEU A 493 7.79 17.52 7.85
N ASN A 494 7.11 16.37 7.92
CA ASN A 494 6.05 16.10 8.89
C ASN A 494 6.40 14.98 9.88
N LEU A 495 7.67 14.58 9.97
CA LEU A 495 8.11 13.61 10.97
C LEU A 495 8.04 14.15 12.39
N ASP A 496 7.61 13.31 13.33
CA ASP A 496 7.89 13.50 14.74
C ASP A 496 9.29 12.99 15.14
N VAL A 497 9.69 13.30 16.37
CA VAL A 497 11.00 12.93 16.92
C VAL A 497 11.20 11.41 17.01
N PHE A 498 10.16 10.63 17.27
CA PHE A 498 10.27 9.17 17.41
C PHE A 498 10.34 8.47 16.06
N GLN A 499 9.60 8.95 15.05
CA GLN A 499 9.76 8.52 13.66
C GLN A 499 11.19 8.79 13.18
N LEU A 500 11.73 9.98 13.49
CA LEU A 500 13.12 10.30 13.18
C LEU A 500 14.11 9.35 13.85
N LEU A 501 13.96 9.12 15.15
CA LEU A 501 14.82 8.21 15.91
C LEU A 501 14.75 6.78 15.33
N SER A 502 13.59 6.36 14.83
CA SER A 502 13.45 5.10 14.10
C SER A 502 14.27 5.08 12.81
N TRP A 503 14.16 6.12 11.97
CA TRP A 503 14.97 6.26 10.76
C TRP A 503 16.47 6.20 11.06
N ILE A 504 16.93 6.91 12.11
CA ILE A 504 18.33 6.87 12.55
C ILE A 504 18.70 5.47 13.04
N GLY A 505 17.85 4.84 13.86
CA GLY A 505 18.05 3.50 14.40
C GLY A 505 18.22 2.45 13.31
N TRP A 506 17.30 2.41 12.35
CA TRP A 506 17.37 1.50 11.20
C TRP A 506 18.56 1.79 10.30
N SER A 507 18.81 3.06 9.98
CA SER A 507 19.97 3.44 9.16
C SER A 507 21.28 2.99 9.82
N THR A 508 21.38 3.15 11.14
CA THR A 508 22.53 2.70 11.93
C THR A 508 22.64 1.18 11.94
N GLY A 509 21.53 0.47 12.16
CA GLY A 509 21.48 -0.99 12.13
C GLY A 509 21.93 -1.55 10.77
N PHE A 510 21.41 -1.02 9.67
CA PHE A 510 21.83 -1.39 8.31
C PHE A 510 23.30 -1.07 8.06
N PHE A 511 23.79 0.08 8.51
CA PHE A 511 25.20 0.43 8.40
C PHE A 511 26.10 -0.54 9.18
N LEU A 512 25.71 -0.96 10.38
CA LEU A 512 26.44 -1.95 11.18
C LEU A 512 26.44 -3.34 10.53
N ILE A 513 25.30 -3.79 10.00
CA ILE A 513 25.22 -5.04 9.23
C ILE A 513 26.16 -4.97 8.03
N PHE A 514 26.11 -3.87 7.26
CA PHE A 514 27.01 -3.63 6.15
C PHE A 514 28.49 -3.68 6.59
N PHE A 515 28.83 -3.04 7.72
CA PHE A 515 30.19 -3.06 8.25
C PHE A 515 30.67 -4.48 8.58
N VAL A 516 29.84 -5.30 9.22
CA VAL A 516 30.15 -6.70 9.55
C VAL A 516 30.35 -7.52 8.26
N LEU A 517 29.44 -7.38 7.29
CA LEU A 517 29.52 -8.04 5.99
C LEU A 517 30.77 -7.63 5.23
N TYR A 518 31.10 -6.34 5.22
CA TYR A 518 32.28 -5.79 4.58
C TYR A 518 33.58 -6.32 5.20
N LYS A 519 33.66 -6.34 6.54
CA LYS A 519 34.81 -6.90 7.26
C LYS A 519 34.98 -8.39 6.93
N LYS A 520 33.88 -9.14 6.90
CA LYS A 520 33.91 -10.56 6.53
C LYS A 520 34.39 -10.73 5.09
N LEU A 521 33.85 -9.94 4.14
CA LEU A 521 34.27 -9.96 2.73
C LEU A 521 35.77 -9.70 2.56
N LYS A 522 36.33 -8.77 3.32
CA LYS A 522 37.78 -8.50 3.33
C LYS A 522 38.59 -9.70 3.85
N SER A 523 38.08 -10.40 4.86
CA SER A 523 38.78 -11.52 5.52
C SER A 523 38.75 -12.85 4.76
N VAL A 524 37.80 -13.03 3.82
CA VAL A 524 37.66 -14.29 3.09
C VAL A 524 38.67 -14.35 1.96
N ASP A 525 39.41 -15.46 1.92
CA ASP A 525 40.33 -15.79 0.84
C ASP A 525 39.55 -16.17 -0.44
N PRO A 526 39.76 -15.44 -1.56
CA PRO A 526 39.09 -15.74 -2.83
C PRO A 526 39.31 -17.17 -3.32
N GLU A 527 40.48 -17.77 -3.06
CA GLU A 527 40.81 -19.13 -3.55
C GLU A 527 39.98 -20.20 -2.84
N LYS A 528 39.82 -20.09 -1.52
CA LYS A 528 38.95 -21.00 -0.74
C LYS A 528 37.48 -20.96 -1.17
N MET A 529 37.06 -19.88 -1.82
CA MET A 529 35.73 -19.77 -2.41
C MET A 529 35.66 -20.25 -3.87
N LYS A 530 36.77 -20.20 -4.62
CA LYS A 530 36.89 -20.73 -6.01
C LYS A 530 36.89 -22.26 -6.08
N ASP A 531 37.56 -22.94 -5.17
CA ASP A 531 37.72 -24.42 -5.14
C ASP A 531 36.41 -25.22 -5.06
N LYS A 532 35.28 -24.55 -4.83
CA LYS A 532 33.94 -25.16 -4.79
C LYS A 532 33.02 -24.74 -5.93
N THR A 533 33.52 -23.92 -6.85
CA THR A 533 32.79 -23.53 -8.07
C THR A 533 33.21 -24.35 -9.29
N GLU A 534 34.38 -24.99 -9.25
CA GLU A 534 35.01 -25.70 -10.39
C GLU A 534 34.72 -27.20 -10.49
N ILE A 535 33.98 -27.83 -9.57
CA ILE A 535 33.77 -29.29 -9.64
C ILE A 535 32.39 -29.60 -10.24
N ILE A 536 32.38 -29.67 -11.58
CA ILE A 536 32.00 -30.80 -12.45
C ILE A 536 31.97 -30.21 -13.87
N GLU A 537 33.04 -30.41 -14.63
CA GLU A 537 32.93 -30.48 -16.10
C GLU A 537 32.08 -31.70 -16.50
#